data_AF-A0A024G7H8-F1
#
_entry.id   AF-A0A024G7H8-F1
#
_cell.length_a   1.000
_cell.length_b   1.000
_cell.length_c   1.000
_cell.angle_alpha   90.00
_cell.angle_beta   90.00
_cell.angle_gamma   90.00
#
_symmetry.space_group_name_H-M   'P 1'
#
loop_
_entity.id
_entity.type
_entity.pdbx_description
1 polymer ?
#
loop_
_entity_poly.entity_id
_entity_poly.type
_entity_poly.pdbx_seq_one_letter_code
_entity_poly.pdbx_strand_id
1 'polypeptide(L)'
;MAQCDRANASAIASKNSNERAGSDVDVSKLNAKERRKYLREQARLKQVDADVSEANTGDKKDDAKIHSSDVARKRKRQNDQSKPGQKNEDNETKRKDSATKRNNAQKVHLTLFVGQLPFTATSEKIKEHFQEAGDIQIRMLTDKKTKKFKGTAFIQVSDSKALGAALSRHHSLLEGRRINVELTANGGGNKSKLRLERLQSLRVKQSEKQIEKTKALIQKKVADPESKLTQDDVDERMIDFLSWFDYETAKNAVQEFDECLTKTVRNRKAFFMGILKRFRATDGIEPEIFPKRDRKRVMQPHK
;
A
#
# COMPACT_ATOMS: atom_id res chain seq x y z
N MET A 1 2.86 30.33 -3.35
CA MET A 1 1.85 29.32 -3.77
C MET A 1 1.97 28.03 -2.95
N ALA A 2 1.97 28.12 -1.61
CA ALA A 2 2.20 26.96 -0.71
C ALA A 2 1.19 26.90 0.46
N GLN A 3 -0.03 27.43 0.25
CA GLN A 3 -1.05 27.55 1.30
C GLN A 3 -2.30 26.67 1.07
N CYS A 4 -2.49 26.05 -0.11
CA CYS A 4 -3.72 25.29 -0.38
C CYS A 4 -3.73 23.85 0.15
N ASP A 5 -2.58 23.20 0.37
CA ASP A 5 -2.55 21.79 0.79
C ASP A 5 -2.60 21.57 2.31
N ARG A 6 -2.46 22.64 3.09
CA ARG A 6 -2.46 22.61 4.57
C ARG A 6 -3.88 22.42 5.15
N ALA A 7 -4.91 22.84 4.41
CA ALA A 7 -6.28 22.83 4.88
C ALA A 7 -7.01 21.49 4.67
N ASN A 8 -6.57 20.65 3.71
CA ASN A 8 -7.32 19.46 3.36
C ASN A 8 -7.07 18.28 4.31
N ALA A 9 -5.84 18.08 4.80
CA ALA A 9 -5.54 16.94 5.69
C ALA A 9 -6.03 17.15 7.14
N SER A 10 -5.93 18.37 7.68
CA SER A 10 -6.35 18.67 9.05
C SER A 10 -7.87 18.84 9.19
N ALA A 11 -8.57 19.31 8.14
CA ALA A 11 -10.04 19.44 8.17
C ALA A 11 -10.76 18.10 8.03
N ILE A 12 -10.09 17.06 7.51
CA ILE A 12 -10.64 15.70 7.41
C ILE A 12 -10.62 14.99 8.77
N ALA A 13 -9.61 15.23 9.61
CA ALA A 13 -9.52 14.60 10.93
C ALA A 13 -10.58 15.13 11.92
N SER A 14 -10.82 16.44 11.96
CA SER A 14 -11.79 17.04 12.91
C SER A 14 -13.26 16.92 12.50
N LYS A 15 -13.56 16.60 11.22
CA LYS A 15 -14.94 16.31 10.77
C LYS A 15 -15.34 14.84 10.98
N ASN A 16 -14.37 13.93 11.12
CA ASN A 16 -14.59 12.48 11.18
C ASN A 16 -15.01 11.92 12.55
N SER A 17 -15.11 12.74 13.60
CA SER A 17 -15.70 12.30 14.87
C SER A 17 -17.23 12.32 14.87
N ASN A 18 -17.86 13.09 13.97
CA ASN A 18 -19.31 13.32 13.98
C ASN A 18 -20.09 12.71 12.79
N GLU A 19 -19.42 11.94 11.92
CA GLU A 19 -20.05 11.19 10.82
C GLU A 19 -19.71 9.69 10.85
N ARG A 20 -19.61 9.09 12.04
CA ARG A 20 -19.70 7.62 12.23
C ARG A 20 -21.16 7.14 12.08
N ALA A 21 -21.86 7.61 11.06
CA ALA A 21 -23.05 6.97 10.56
C ALA A 21 -22.63 6.19 9.32
N GLY A 22 -22.36 4.90 9.49
CA GLY A 22 -22.27 4.00 8.35
C GLY A 22 -23.53 4.19 7.52
N SER A 23 -23.40 4.59 6.26
CA SER A 23 -24.52 4.50 5.33
C SER A 23 -24.75 3.01 5.10
N ASP A 24 -25.54 2.40 5.98
CA ASP A 24 -26.07 1.05 5.80
C ASP A 24 -26.89 1.11 4.50
N VAL A 25 -26.28 0.63 3.42
CA VAL A 25 -26.97 0.54 2.13
C VAL A 25 -28.05 -0.51 2.33
N ASP A 26 -29.28 -0.05 2.51
CA ASP A 26 -30.45 -0.90 2.66
C ASP A 26 -30.57 -1.81 1.43
N VAL A 27 -30.05 -3.03 1.57
CA VAL A 27 -29.94 -4.01 0.49
C VAL A 27 -31.34 -4.34 -0.03
N SER A 28 -32.38 -4.18 0.79
CA SER A 28 -33.78 -4.42 0.45
C SER A 28 -34.33 -3.46 -0.62
N LYS A 29 -33.69 -2.31 -0.86
CA LYS A 29 -34.09 -1.32 -1.88
C LYS A 29 -33.35 -1.45 -3.22
N LEU A 30 -32.33 -2.31 -3.29
CA LEU A 30 -31.53 -2.49 -4.51
C LEU A 30 -32.24 -3.40 -5.52
N ASN A 31 -32.11 -3.08 -6.81
CA ASN A 31 -32.56 -3.99 -7.88
C ASN A 31 -31.65 -5.23 -7.99
N ALA A 32 -32.10 -6.28 -8.69
CA ALA A 32 -31.37 -7.55 -8.78
C ALA A 32 -29.94 -7.40 -9.34
N LYS A 33 -29.72 -6.45 -10.25
CA LYS A 33 -28.41 -6.15 -10.85
C LYS A 33 -27.48 -5.45 -9.86
N GLU A 34 -28.01 -4.51 -9.08
CA GLU A 34 -27.30 -3.78 -8.04
C GLU A 34 -26.95 -4.67 -6.85
N ARG A 35 -27.88 -5.55 -6.39
CA ARG A 35 -27.58 -6.53 -5.33
C ARG A 35 -26.46 -7.47 -5.72
N ARG A 36 -26.50 -8.03 -6.93
CA ARG A 36 -25.41 -8.87 -7.44
C ARG A 36 -24.07 -8.14 -7.49
N LYS A 37 -24.08 -6.86 -7.88
CA LYS A 37 -22.87 -6.02 -7.91
C LYS A 37 -22.35 -5.72 -6.50
N TYR A 38 -23.24 -5.43 -5.56
CA TYR A 38 -22.93 -5.16 -4.15
C TYR A 38 -22.37 -6.41 -3.45
N LEU A 39 -23.03 -7.56 -3.58
CA LEU A 39 -22.57 -8.84 -3.01
C LEU A 39 -21.21 -9.27 -3.57
N ARG A 40 -21.00 -9.11 -4.88
CA ARG A 40 -19.70 -9.40 -5.53
C ARG A 40 -18.60 -8.46 -5.03
N GLU A 41 -18.95 -7.21 -4.72
CA GLU A 41 -18.00 -6.23 -4.18
C GLU A 41 -17.63 -6.54 -2.73
N GLN A 42 -18.61 -6.85 -1.89
CA GLN A 42 -18.43 -7.27 -0.50
C GLN A 42 -17.53 -8.52 -0.40
N ALA A 43 -17.77 -9.52 -1.26
CA ALA A 43 -16.92 -10.72 -1.34
C ALA A 43 -15.48 -10.39 -1.77
N ARG A 44 -15.31 -9.45 -2.71
CA ARG A 44 -13.99 -9.02 -3.20
C ARG A 44 -13.21 -8.24 -2.14
N LEU A 45 -13.87 -7.34 -1.39
CA LEU A 45 -13.23 -6.59 -0.31
C LEU A 45 -12.76 -7.51 0.82
N LYS A 46 -13.59 -8.50 1.19
CA LYS A 46 -13.20 -9.53 2.18
C LYS A 46 -12.00 -10.36 1.75
N GLN A 47 -11.90 -10.71 0.46
CA GLN A 47 -10.72 -11.40 -0.08
C GLN A 47 -9.46 -10.51 -0.05
N VAL A 48 -9.56 -9.24 -0.45
CA VAL A 48 -8.43 -8.31 -0.36
C VAL A 48 -7.95 -8.15 1.09
N ASP A 49 -8.88 -8.10 2.05
CA ASP A 49 -8.52 -8.02 3.47
C ASP A 49 -7.81 -9.30 3.95
N ALA A 50 -8.26 -10.48 3.51
CA ALA A 50 -7.61 -11.76 3.79
C ALA A 50 -6.21 -11.85 3.15
N ASP A 51 -6.06 -11.52 1.86
CA ASP A 51 -4.79 -11.65 1.13
C ASP A 51 -3.71 -10.69 1.66
N VAL A 52 -4.10 -9.46 2.03
CA VAL A 52 -3.16 -8.49 2.63
C VAL A 52 -2.84 -8.87 4.08
N SER A 53 -3.73 -9.59 4.78
CA SER A 53 -3.41 -10.14 6.11
C SER A 53 -2.41 -11.30 6.01
N GLU A 54 -2.59 -12.22 5.05
CA GLU A 54 -1.69 -13.37 4.85
C GLU A 54 -0.31 -13.00 4.29
N ALA A 55 -0.22 -11.96 3.46
CA ALA A 55 1.07 -11.49 2.92
C ALA A 55 2.05 -10.95 4.00
N ASN A 56 1.56 -10.64 5.20
CA ASN A 56 2.35 -9.96 6.24
C ASN A 56 2.68 -10.82 7.48
N THR A 57 2.24 -12.08 7.57
CA THR A 57 2.56 -12.98 8.71
C THR A 57 3.87 -13.78 8.50
N GLY A 58 4.66 -13.46 7.47
CA GLY A 58 5.82 -14.25 7.06
C GLY A 58 7.12 -13.86 7.74
N ASP A 59 7.31 -14.25 9.01
CA ASP A 59 8.64 -14.47 9.58
C ASP A 59 8.66 -15.78 10.39
N LYS A 60 9.46 -16.75 9.90
CA LYS A 60 9.90 -18.05 10.47
C LYS A 60 8.91 -19.24 10.57
N LYS A 61 9.06 -20.22 9.65
CA LYS A 61 9.75 -21.52 9.87
C LYS A 61 9.70 -22.42 8.63
N ASP A 62 10.78 -23.17 8.46
CA ASP A 62 11.17 -23.99 7.31
C ASP A 62 10.44 -25.35 7.18
N ASP A 63 10.54 -25.90 5.97
CA ASP A 63 10.56 -27.32 5.55
C ASP A 63 9.37 -28.26 5.88
N ALA A 64 8.65 -28.69 4.84
CA ALA A 64 8.70 -30.09 4.36
C ALA A 64 7.66 -30.40 3.25
N LYS A 65 8.17 -31.11 2.23
CA LYS A 65 7.51 -32.12 1.38
C LYS A 65 6.50 -31.70 0.30
N ILE A 66 7.05 -31.70 -0.91
CA ILE A 66 6.44 -32.15 -2.17
C ILE A 66 6.17 -33.67 -2.10
N HIS A 67 4.94 -34.13 -2.38
CA HIS A 67 4.64 -35.08 -3.47
C HIS A 67 3.16 -35.48 -3.59
N SER A 68 2.69 -35.47 -4.84
CA SER A 68 1.70 -36.33 -5.54
C SER A 68 0.53 -36.97 -4.77
N SER A 69 -0.67 -36.92 -5.37
CA SER A 69 -1.10 -37.93 -6.35
C SER A 69 -2.55 -37.73 -6.80
N ASP A 70 -2.79 -38.18 -8.03
CA ASP A 70 -4.06 -38.36 -8.74
C ASP A 70 -5.23 -38.91 -7.92
N VAL A 71 -6.46 -38.74 -8.43
CA VAL A 71 -7.28 -39.84 -8.98
C VAL A 71 -8.71 -39.35 -9.30
N ALA A 72 -9.11 -39.70 -10.51
CA ALA A 72 -10.42 -39.54 -11.10
C ALA A 72 -11.60 -40.09 -10.28
N ARG A 73 -12.81 -39.54 -10.46
CA ARG A 73 -14.02 -40.36 -10.53
C ARG A 73 -15.14 -39.74 -11.34
N LYS A 74 -15.25 -40.24 -12.57
CA LYS A 74 -16.38 -40.22 -13.48
C LYS A 74 -17.52 -41.07 -12.88
N ARG A 75 -18.74 -40.54 -12.73
CA ARG A 75 -19.95 -41.36 -12.63
C ARG A 75 -21.08 -40.83 -13.52
N LYS A 76 -21.84 -41.80 -14.00
CA LYS A 76 -22.59 -41.92 -15.25
C LYS A 76 -24.06 -41.53 -15.08
N ARG A 77 -24.67 -41.16 -16.20
CA ARG A 77 -26.06 -40.75 -16.45
C ARG A 77 -27.12 -41.84 -16.23
N GLN A 78 -28.37 -41.42 -15.97
CA GLN A 78 -29.66 -41.98 -16.46
C GLN A 78 -30.61 -40.75 -16.58
N ASN A 79 -31.13 -40.30 -17.72
CA ASN A 79 -31.97 -40.85 -18.80
C ASN A 79 -33.44 -41.03 -18.40
N ASP A 80 -34.32 -40.15 -18.90
CA ASP A 80 -35.70 -40.51 -19.24
C ASP A 80 -36.20 -39.68 -20.44
N GLN A 81 -36.98 -40.31 -21.31
CA GLN A 81 -37.37 -39.89 -22.66
C GLN A 81 -38.85 -39.48 -22.72
N SER A 82 -39.18 -38.41 -23.44
CA SER A 82 -40.37 -38.37 -24.33
C SER A 82 -40.21 -37.27 -25.41
N LYS A 83 -40.46 -37.63 -26.67
CA LYS A 83 -40.42 -36.86 -27.94
C LYS A 83 -41.88 -36.56 -28.43
N PRO A 84 -42.17 -35.95 -29.61
CA PRO A 84 -41.39 -35.12 -30.55
C PRO A 84 -42.13 -33.84 -31.07
N GLY A 85 -41.42 -32.94 -31.76
CA GLY A 85 -42.02 -31.92 -32.63
C GLY A 85 -40.98 -31.14 -33.46
N GLN A 86 -40.98 -31.38 -34.78
CA GLN A 86 -40.23 -30.73 -35.88
C GLN A 86 -40.41 -29.19 -35.90
N LYS A 87 -39.59 -28.30 -36.48
CA LYS A 87 -38.50 -28.30 -37.47
C LYS A 87 -37.91 -26.87 -37.46
N ASN A 88 -36.59 -26.71 -37.61
CA ASN A 88 -35.94 -25.83 -38.60
C ASN A 88 -34.47 -25.60 -38.24
N GLU A 89 -33.65 -25.94 -39.23
CA GLU A 89 -32.21 -25.77 -39.35
C GLU A 89 -31.84 -24.28 -39.50
N ASP A 90 -30.54 -24.01 -39.50
CA ASP A 90 -29.85 -22.72 -39.69
C ASP A 90 -29.49 -21.93 -38.41
N ASN A 91 -28.41 -22.37 -37.75
CA ASN A 91 -27.33 -21.47 -37.30
C ASN A 91 -26.13 -22.24 -36.69
N GLU A 92 -25.46 -23.02 -37.53
CA GLU A 92 -24.20 -23.69 -37.15
C GLU A 92 -22.99 -22.86 -37.61
N THR A 93 -22.71 -21.73 -36.93
CA THR A 93 -21.37 -21.08 -37.04
C THR A 93 -20.99 -20.08 -35.93
N LYS A 94 -21.74 -19.97 -34.81
CA LYS A 94 -21.38 -19.05 -33.70
C LYS A 94 -21.35 -19.70 -32.32
N ARG A 95 -20.68 -20.84 -32.18
CA ARG A 95 -20.53 -21.54 -30.88
C ARG A 95 -19.12 -22.04 -30.57
N LYS A 96 -18.07 -21.37 -31.06
CA LYS A 96 -16.68 -21.67 -30.68
C LYS A 96 -15.91 -20.57 -29.93
N ASP A 97 -16.50 -19.40 -29.65
CA ASP A 97 -15.82 -18.31 -28.90
C ASP A 97 -16.21 -18.21 -27.42
N SER A 98 -17.02 -19.13 -26.90
CA SER A 98 -17.59 -19.06 -25.55
C SER A 98 -16.93 -19.99 -24.52
N ALA A 99 -15.84 -20.66 -24.88
CA ALA A 99 -15.11 -21.57 -23.98
C ALA A 99 -13.89 -20.92 -23.29
N THR A 100 -13.28 -19.87 -23.84
CA THR A 100 -12.04 -19.29 -23.29
C THR A 100 -12.28 -18.18 -22.23
N LYS A 101 -13.53 -17.75 -22.01
CA LYS A 101 -13.86 -16.63 -21.10
C LYS A 101 -14.39 -17.03 -19.71
N ARG A 102 -14.28 -18.30 -19.30
CA ARG A 102 -14.82 -18.80 -18.02
C ARG A 102 -13.78 -19.14 -16.95
N ASN A 103 -12.50 -18.86 -17.17
CA ASN A 103 -11.44 -19.04 -16.15
C ASN A 103 -11.00 -17.75 -15.46
N ASN A 104 -11.76 -16.65 -15.60
CA ASN A 104 -11.41 -15.37 -14.96
C ASN A 104 -12.03 -15.21 -13.57
N ALA A 105 -12.41 -16.32 -12.93
CA ALA A 105 -12.81 -16.35 -11.55
C ALA A 105 -11.53 -16.32 -10.68
N GLN A 106 -11.44 -15.32 -9.82
CA GLN A 106 -10.54 -15.32 -8.66
C GLN A 106 -9.03 -15.21 -8.91
N LYS A 107 -8.57 -14.44 -9.90
CA LYS A 107 -7.17 -13.97 -9.87
C LYS A 107 -7.11 -12.76 -8.96
N VAL A 108 -6.53 -12.92 -7.77
CA VAL A 108 -6.21 -11.83 -6.84
C VAL A 108 -5.55 -10.71 -7.66
N HIS A 109 -6.00 -9.49 -7.46
CA HIS A 109 -5.55 -8.36 -8.27
C HIS A 109 -4.18 -7.91 -7.78
N LEU A 110 -3.15 -8.56 -8.31
CA LEU A 110 -1.76 -8.31 -7.99
C LEU A 110 -1.20 -7.18 -8.85
N THR A 111 -1.85 -6.02 -8.81
CA THR A 111 -1.43 -4.83 -9.57
C THR A 111 -1.43 -3.60 -8.69
N LEU A 112 -0.33 -2.87 -8.74
CA LEU A 112 -0.06 -1.67 -7.98
C LEU A 112 -0.03 -0.46 -8.92
N PHE A 113 -0.50 0.66 -8.43
CA PHE A 113 -0.26 1.95 -9.04
C PHE A 113 0.97 2.57 -8.41
N VAL A 114 1.90 3.03 -9.24
CA VAL A 114 3.07 3.79 -8.82
C VAL A 114 2.99 5.19 -9.42
N GLY A 115 2.95 6.20 -8.57
CA GLY A 115 2.88 7.60 -8.94
C GLY A 115 4.08 8.39 -8.45
N GLN A 116 4.14 9.65 -8.89
CA GLN A 116 5.20 10.60 -8.50
C GLN A 116 6.61 10.14 -8.92
N LEU A 117 6.70 9.29 -9.95
CA LEU A 117 7.98 8.87 -10.50
C LEU A 117 8.69 10.07 -11.18
N PRO A 118 10.02 10.17 -11.08
CA PRO A 118 10.82 11.09 -11.89
C PRO A 118 10.50 10.93 -13.38
N PHE A 119 10.46 12.03 -14.14
CA PHE A 119 10.21 11.95 -15.58
C PHE A 119 11.36 11.28 -16.35
N THR A 120 12.53 11.22 -15.73
CA THR A 120 13.76 10.55 -16.19
C THR A 120 13.79 9.06 -15.84
N ALA A 121 12.86 8.57 -15.01
CA ALA A 121 12.86 7.19 -14.56
C ALA A 121 12.68 6.22 -15.74
N THR A 122 13.55 5.22 -15.82
CA THR A 122 13.47 4.12 -16.80
C THR A 122 12.82 2.89 -16.18
N SER A 123 12.36 1.96 -17.02
CA SER A 123 11.82 0.68 -16.56
C SER A 123 12.83 -0.11 -15.73
N GLU A 124 14.12 -0.04 -16.08
CA GLU A 124 15.22 -0.70 -15.38
C GLU A 124 15.38 -0.18 -13.95
N LYS A 125 15.41 1.15 -13.77
CA LYS A 125 15.51 1.75 -12.43
C LYS A 125 14.31 1.42 -11.56
N ILE A 126 13.12 1.36 -12.15
CA ILE A 126 11.92 0.92 -11.43
C ILE A 126 12.06 -0.57 -11.05
N LYS A 127 12.55 -1.43 -11.94
CA LYS A 127 12.81 -2.85 -11.59
C LYS A 127 13.79 -3.00 -10.44
N GLU A 128 14.91 -2.29 -10.50
CA GLU A 128 15.93 -2.29 -9.46
C GLU A 128 15.34 -1.84 -8.11
N HIS A 129 14.57 -0.75 -8.12
CA HIS A 129 13.95 -0.22 -6.89
C HIS A 129 12.97 -1.21 -6.23
N PHE A 130 12.28 -2.00 -7.04
CA PHE A 130 11.29 -2.99 -6.60
C PHE A 130 11.82 -4.44 -6.62
N GLN A 131 13.14 -4.64 -6.65
CA GLN A 131 13.74 -5.99 -6.75
C GLN A 131 13.29 -6.96 -5.64
N GLU A 132 13.00 -6.46 -4.45
CA GLU A 132 12.49 -7.26 -3.31
C GLU A 132 11.13 -7.90 -3.59
N ALA A 133 10.36 -7.33 -4.52
CA ALA A 133 9.10 -7.90 -4.98
C ALA A 133 9.28 -9.05 -5.98
N GLY A 134 10.52 -9.35 -6.40
CA GLY A 134 10.84 -10.42 -7.34
C GLY A 134 10.48 -10.05 -8.79
N ASP A 135 9.91 -10.99 -9.53
CA ASP A 135 9.57 -10.78 -10.94
C ASP A 135 8.35 -9.85 -11.09
N ILE A 136 8.57 -8.71 -11.76
CA ILE A 136 7.56 -7.67 -11.93
C ILE A 136 7.38 -7.27 -13.39
N GLN A 137 6.12 -7.09 -13.78
CA GLN A 137 5.73 -6.55 -15.07
C GLN A 137 5.37 -5.08 -14.95
N ILE A 138 6.08 -4.21 -15.65
CA ILE A 138 5.92 -2.76 -15.56
C ILE A 138 5.22 -2.23 -16.80
N ARG A 139 4.15 -1.46 -16.58
CA ARG A 139 3.46 -0.69 -17.60
C ARG A 139 3.57 0.81 -17.28
N MET A 140 4.49 1.48 -17.95
CA MET A 140 4.67 2.93 -17.81
C MET A 140 3.58 3.68 -18.59
N LEU A 141 3.01 4.72 -17.99
CA LEU A 141 2.01 5.56 -18.64
C LEU A 141 2.71 6.70 -19.38
N THR A 142 2.50 6.75 -20.68
CA THR A 142 2.94 7.83 -21.55
C THR A 142 1.75 8.68 -21.99
N ASP A 143 1.97 9.96 -22.21
CA ASP A 143 0.99 10.81 -22.87
C ASP A 143 0.78 10.35 -24.33
N LYS A 144 -0.47 10.38 -24.79
CA LYS A 144 -0.84 9.92 -26.14
C LYS A 144 -0.33 10.84 -27.23
N LYS A 145 -0.28 12.15 -26.96
CA LYS A 145 0.14 13.18 -27.93
C LYS A 145 1.66 13.31 -27.97
N THR A 146 2.28 13.55 -26.82
CA THR A 146 3.72 13.83 -26.76
C THR A 146 4.59 12.58 -26.65
N LYS A 147 3.99 11.40 -26.38
CA LYS A 147 4.69 10.13 -26.07
C LYS A 147 5.66 10.21 -24.89
N LYS A 148 5.68 11.33 -24.15
CA LYS A 148 6.50 11.52 -22.96
C LYS A 148 5.95 10.74 -21.77
N PHE A 149 6.85 10.29 -20.91
CA PHE A 149 6.49 9.62 -19.67
C PHE A 149 5.73 10.56 -18.73
N LYS A 150 4.64 10.07 -18.12
CA LYS A 150 3.76 10.86 -17.25
C LYS A 150 4.20 10.87 -15.78
N GLY A 151 5.25 10.14 -15.42
CA GLY A 151 5.64 9.97 -14.01
C GLY A 151 4.72 9.00 -13.26
N THR A 152 4.00 8.13 -13.98
CA THR A 152 3.15 7.10 -13.38
C THR A 152 3.29 5.76 -14.09
N ALA A 153 3.20 4.66 -13.36
CA ALA A 153 3.30 3.31 -13.88
C ALA A 153 2.33 2.37 -13.14
N PHE A 154 1.99 1.25 -13.78
CA PHE A 154 1.38 0.12 -13.11
C PHE A 154 2.40 -1.01 -13.01
N ILE A 155 2.51 -1.60 -11.83
CA ILE A 155 3.36 -2.77 -11.60
C ILE A 155 2.45 -3.95 -11.33
N GLN A 156 2.60 -5.02 -12.11
CA GLN A 156 1.92 -6.28 -11.89
C GLN A 156 2.92 -7.28 -11.32
N VAL A 157 2.51 -7.97 -10.26
CA VAL A 157 3.31 -8.96 -9.54
C VAL A 157 2.65 -10.34 -9.61
N SER A 158 3.42 -11.40 -9.39
CA SER A 158 2.96 -12.79 -9.42
C SER A 158 2.32 -13.26 -8.12
N ASP A 159 2.80 -12.74 -6.98
CA ASP A 159 2.50 -13.27 -5.65
C ASP A 159 1.98 -12.21 -4.68
N SER A 160 1.21 -12.65 -3.67
CA SER A 160 0.74 -11.76 -2.58
C SER A 160 1.90 -11.23 -1.73
N LYS A 161 2.94 -12.04 -1.51
CA LYS A 161 4.18 -11.61 -0.83
C LYS A 161 4.89 -10.49 -1.61
N ALA A 162 5.00 -10.65 -2.93
CA ALA A 162 5.55 -9.61 -3.82
C ALA A 162 4.74 -8.31 -3.76
N LEU A 163 3.41 -8.42 -3.64
CA LEU A 163 2.53 -7.26 -3.46
C LEU A 163 2.84 -6.52 -2.16
N GLY A 164 2.98 -7.25 -1.05
CA GLY A 164 3.34 -6.69 0.26
C GLY A 164 4.72 -6.02 0.25
N ALA A 165 5.72 -6.66 -0.36
CA ALA A 165 7.06 -6.11 -0.53
C ALA A 165 7.04 -4.83 -1.39
N ALA A 166 6.30 -4.80 -2.49
CA ALA A 166 6.20 -3.58 -3.28
C ALA A 166 5.45 -2.45 -2.55
N LEU A 167 4.41 -2.78 -1.76
CA LEU A 167 3.71 -1.79 -0.92
C LEU A 167 4.57 -1.22 0.20
N SER A 168 5.54 -1.98 0.72
CA SER A 168 6.46 -1.49 1.76
C SER A 168 7.33 -0.33 1.25
N ARG A 169 7.56 -0.25 -0.07
CA ARG A 169 8.31 0.81 -0.75
C ARG A 169 7.49 2.10 -0.95
N HIS A 170 6.28 2.21 -0.39
CA HIS A 170 5.53 3.47 -0.39
C HIS A 170 6.32 4.58 0.33
N HIS A 171 6.40 5.77 -0.27
CA HIS A 171 7.20 6.93 0.20
C HIS A 171 8.71 6.79 0.16
N SER A 172 9.25 5.70 -0.39
CA SER A 172 10.68 5.57 -0.65
C SER A 172 11.18 6.55 -1.72
N LEU A 173 12.49 6.80 -1.75
CA LEU A 173 13.12 7.72 -2.70
C LEU A 173 13.56 6.99 -3.97
N LEU A 174 13.19 7.54 -5.12
CA LEU A 174 13.70 7.16 -6.42
C LEU A 174 14.26 8.41 -7.11
N GLU A 175 15.57 8.43 -7.37
CA GLU A 175 16.29 9.58 -7.94
C GLU A 175 16.03 10.90 -7.19
N GLY A 176 15.98 10.87 -5.86
CA GLY A 176 15.72 12.05 -5.03
C GLY A 176 14.26 12.52 -5.02
N ARG A 177 13.32 11.71 -5.53
CA ARG A 177 11.89 11.98 -5.48
C ARG A 177 11.15 10.88 -4.74
N ARG A 178 10.32 11.25 -3.77
CA ARG A 178 9.45 10.29 -3.06
C ARG A 178 8.38 9.76 -4.01
N ILE A 179 8.23 8.44 -4.04
CA ILE A 179 7.24 7.74 -4.88
C ILE A 179 6.00 7.35 -4.07
N ASN A 180 4.85 7.32 -4.73
CA ASN A 180 3.61 6.83 -4.14
C ASN A 180 3.27 5.46 -4.72
N VAL A 181 3.21 4.43 -3.87
CA VAL A 181 2.81 3.07 -4.25
C VAL A 181 1.45 2.74 -3.64
N GLU A 182 0.41 2.52 -4.45
CA GLU A 182 -0.96 2.32 -3.97
C GLU A 182 -1.58 1.08 -4.60
N LEU A 183 -2.52 0.44 -3.89
CA LEU A 183 -3.35 -0.62 -4.47
C LEU A 183 -4.26 -0.06 -5.56
N THR A 184 -4.37 -0.78 -6.68
CA THR A 184 -5.27 -0.38 -7.76
C THR A 184 -6.70 -0.89 -7.52
N ALA A 185 -7.68 -0.04 -7.80
CA ALA A 185 -9.06 -0.48 -7.99
C ALA A 185 -9.27 -0.81 -9.47
N ASN A 186 -9.67 -2.03 -9.85
CA ASN A 186 -10.04 -2.32 -11.24
C ASN A 186 -11.46 -1.86 -11.56
N GLY A 187 -11.66 -1.36 -12.77
CA GLY A 187 -12.98 -1.01 -13.29
C GLY A 187 -13.50 0.36 -12.85
N GLY A 188 -14.47 0.87 -13.60
CA GLY A 188 -14.96 2.24 -13.48
C GLY A 188 -13.96 3.25 -14.07
N GLY A 189 -14.42 4.15 -14.92
CA GLY A 189 -13.59 5.27 -15.37
C GLY A 189 -13.22 6.19 -14.20
N ASN A 190 -12.31 7.13 -14.42
CA ASN A 190 -11.83 8.06 -13.38
C ASN A 190 -12.95 8.88 -12.71
N LYS A 191 -14.10 9.04 -13.37
CA LYS A 191 -15.30 9.75 -12.85
C LYS A 191 -16.22 8.87 -12.01
N SER A 192 -15.91 7.58 -11.83
CA SER A 192 -16.78 6.67 -11.09
C SER A 192 -16.67 6.92 -9.59
N LYS A 193 -17.76 7.40 -8.97
CA LYS A 193 -17.85 7.62 -7.51
C LYS A 193 -17.48 6.36 -6.72
N LEU A 194 -18.00 5.20 -7.13
CA LEU A 194 -17.68 3.90 -6.51
C LEU A 194 -16.19 3.54 -6.59
N ARG A 195 -15.50 3.90 -7.67
CA ARG A 195 -14.05 3.67 -7.78
C ARG A 195 -13.28 4.58 -6.83
N LEU A 196 -13.66 5.85 -6.76
CA LEU A 196 -13.01 6.84 -5.90
C LEU A 196 -13.14 6.43 -4.43
N GLU A 197 -14.33 6.01 -4.01
CA GLU A 197 -14.60 5.54 -2.65
C GLU A 197 -13.77 4.28 -2.30
N ARG A 198 -13.62 3.34 -3.22
CA ARG A 198 -12.73 2.17 -3.03
C ARG A 198 -11.27 2.56 -2.91
N LEU A 199 -10.80 3.49 -3.74
CA LEU A 199 -9.42 3.97 -3.64
C LEU A 199 -9.18 4.69 -2.32
N GLN A 200 -10.15 5.46 -1.85
CA GLN A 200 -10.08 6.11 -0.53
C GLN A 200 -10.00 5.07 0.58
N SER A 201 -10.86 4.05 0.59
CA SER A 201 -10.80 3.01 1.64
C SER A 201 -9.51 2.21 1.59
N LEU A 202 -8.97 1.90 0.41
CA LEU A 202 -7.67 1.24 0.26
C LEU A 202 -6.52 2.10 0.80
N ARG A 203 -6.53 3.41 0.53
CA ARG A 203 -5.53 4.35 1.04
C ARG A 203 -5.59 4.48 2.56
N VAL A 204 -6.79 4.55 3.13
CA VAL A 204 -6.98 4.60 4.59
C VAL A 204 -6.41 3.33 5.23
N LYS A 205 -6.79 2.15 4.74
CA LYS A 205 -6.25 0.87 5.21
C LYS A 205 -4.72 0.80 5.09
N GLN A 206 -4.17 1.34 3.99
CA GLN A 206 -2.73 1.41 3.80
C GLN A 206 -2.05 2.33 4.82
N SER A 207 -2.63 3.51 5.09
CA SER A 207 -2.09 4.44 6.09
C SER A 207 -2.18 3.89 7.51
N GLU A 208 -3.28 3.21 7.87
CA GLU A 208 -3.45 2.59 9.18
C GLU A 208 -2.36 1.53 9.41
N LYS A 209 -2.05 0.72 8.40
CA LYS A 209 -0.96 -0.27 8.46
C LYS A 209 0.41 0.37 8.60
N GLN A 210 0.66 1.52 7.96
CA GLN A 210 1.92 2.25 8.17
C GLN A 210 2.03 2.81 9.59
N ILE A 211 0.94 3.34 10.14
CA ILE A 211 0.88 3.80 11.52
C ILE A 211 1.13 2.64 12.48
N GLU A 212 0.51 1.48 12.26
CA GLU A 212 0.72 0.28 13.07
C GLU A 212 2.18 -0.20 13.03
N LYS A 213 2.79 -0.27 11.84
CA LYS A 213 4.22 -0.61 11.69
C LYS A 213 5.12 0.38 12.42
N THR A 214 4.79 1.67 12.35
CA THR A 214 5.53 2.73 13.04
C THR A 214 5.42 2.61 14.56
N LYS A 215 4.21 2.32 15.07
CA LYS A 215 3.99 2.05 16.49
C LYS A 215 4.77 0.83 16.97
N ALA A 216 4.74 -0.26 16.20
CA ALA A 216 5.49 -1.47 16.52
C ALA A 216 7.01 -1.22 16.53
N LEU A 217 7.51 -0.41 15.59
CA LEU A 217 8.91 0.02 15.55
C LEU A 217 9.31 0.79 16.83
N ILE A 218 8.50 1.76 17.25
CA ILE A 218 8.74 2.53 18.48
C ILE A 218 8.67 1.61 19.70
N GLN A 219 7.64 0.77 19.80
CA GLN A 219 7.47 -0.14 20.92
C GLN A 219 8.64 -1.12 21.05
N LYS A 220 9.12 -1.68 19.92
CA LYS A 220 10.32 -2.52 19.90
C LYS A 220 11.53 -1.75 20.44
N LYS A 221 11.71 -0.51 19.99
CA LYS A 221 12.82 0.34 20.42
C LYS A 221 12.72 0.76 21.90
N VAL A 222 11.52 0.92 22.43
CA VAL A 222 11.28 1.19 23.86
C VAL A 222 11.51 -0.06 24.72
N ALA A 223 11.25 -1.25 24.17
CA ALA A 223 11.49 -2.52 24.86
C ALA A 223 12.98 -2.91 24.92
N ASP A 224 13.81 -2.34 24.05
CA ASP A 224 15.25 -2.61 24.03
C ASP A 224 15.93 -2.03 25.30
N PRO A 225 16.65 -2.83 26.09
CA PRO A 225 17.22 -2.38 27.38
C PRO A 225 18.35 -1.35 27.24
N GLU A 226 18.98 -1.26 26.06
CA GLU A 226 20.01 -0.25 25.76
C GLU A 226 19.41 1.10 25.31
N SER A 227 18.12 1.12 25.00
CA SER A 227 17.43 2.32 24.52
C SER A 227 17.15 3.29 25.65
N LYS A 228 17.33 4.58 25.38
CA LYS A 228 17.02 5.67 26.32
C LYS A 228 15.61 6.21 26.11
N LEU A 229 14.96 5.77 25.04
CA LEU A 229 13.63 6.18 24.63
C LEU A 229 12.57 5.58 25.54
N THR A 230 11.68 6.41 26.09
CA THR A 230 10.50 5.94 26.82
C THR A 230 9.23 6.16 26.00
N GLN A 231 8.14 5.45 26.34
CA GLN A 231 6.85 5.61 25.68
C GLN A 231 6.32 7.05 25.76
N ASP A 232 6.61 7.76 26.85
CA ASP A 232 6.19 9.15 27.07
C ASP A 232 6.92 10.15 26.17
N ASP A 233 8.05 9.76 25.56
CA ASP A 233 8.83 10.64 24.69
C ASP A 233 8.21 10.80 23.29
N VAL A 234 7.26 9.93 22.93
CA VAL A 234 6.64 9.90 21.59
C VAL A 234 5.12 10.11 21.65
N ASP A 235 4.65 11.21 21.06
CA ASP A 235 3.22 11.54 20.93
C ASP A 235 2.60 11.00 19.64
N GLU A 236 1.27 10.93 19.58
CA GLU A 236 0.49 10.59 18.37
C GLU A 236 0.90 11.43 17.15
N ARG A 237 1.15 12.74 17.34
CA ARG A 237 1.60 13.63 16.26
C ARG A 237 2.93 13.21 15.64
N MET A 238 3.83 12.62 16.42
CA MET A 238 5.11 12.12 15.92
C MET A 238 4.92 10.81 15.17
N ILE A 239 4.02 9.94 15.66
CA ILE A 239 3.66 8.69 14.99
C ILE A 239 3.05 9.00 13.62
N ASP A 240 2.12 9.96 13.55
CA ASP A 240 1.54 10.41 12.29
C ASP A 240 2.61 10.95 11.35
N PHE A 241 3.57 11.73 11.87
CA PHE A 241 4.65 12.28 11.06
C PHE A 241 5.64 11.20 10.58
N LEU A 242 5.95 10.22 11.41
CA LEU A 242 6.78 9.07 11.07
C LEU A 242 6.12 8.21 9.97
N SER A 243 4.79 8.09 9.97
CA SER A 243 4.04 7.37 8.94
C SER A 243 4.14 8.01 7.54
N TRP A 244 4.63 9.26 7.44
CA TRP A 244 4.86 9.92 6.15
C TRP A 244 6.17 9.49 5.48
N PHE A 245 7.03 8.77 6.20
CA PHE A 245 8.26 8.22 5.66
C PHE A 245 8.08 6.74 5.33
N ASP A 246 9.00 6.21 4.53
CA ASP A 246 9.16 4.76 4.43
C ASP A 246 9.74 4.19 5.73
N TYR A 247 9.66 2.87 5.87
CA TYR A 247 10.03 2.18 7.11
C TYR A 247 11.48 2.44 7.52
N GLU A 248 12.43 2.41 6.58
CA GLU A 248 13.85 2.62 6.85
C GLU A 248 14.14 4.05 7.31
N THR A 249 13.56 5.06 6.65
CA THR A 249 13.76 6.46 7.06
C THR A 249 13.13 6.73 8.44
N ALA A 250 11.96 6.15 8.72
CA ALA A 250 11.33 6.25 10.04
C ALA A 250 12.21 5.60 11.14
N LYS A 251 12.78 4.42 10.86
CA LYS A 251 13.71 3.72 11.75
C LYS A 251 14.95 4.56 12.03
N ASN A 252 15.57 5.15 11.00
CA ASN A 252 16.73 6.02 11.15
C ASN A 252 16.40 7.26 11.99
N ALA A 253 15.24 7.89 11.79
CA ALA A 253 14.83 9.04 12.57
C ALA A 253 14.64 8.72 14.06
N VAL A 254 14.03 7.56 14.38
CA VAL A 254 13.86 7.08 15.76
C VAL A 254 15.22 6.74 16.38
N GLN A 255 16.12 6.11 15.62
CA GLN A 255 17.46 5.79 16.09
C GLN A 255 18.28 7.05 16.39
N GLU A 256 18.28 8.06 15.51
CA GLU A 256 19.01 9.31 15.77
C GLU A 256 18.47 10.01 17.03
N PHE A 257 17.16 9.98 17.24
CA PHE A 257 16.56 10.53 18.45
C PHE A 257 17.09 9.81 19.70
N ASP A 258 17.06 8.48 19.71
CA ASP A 258 17.56 7.65 20.83
C ASP A 258 19.05 7.90 21.13
N GLU A 259 19.88 8.00 20.10
CA GLU A 259 21.31 8.32 20.25
C GLU A 259 21.52 9.72 20.84
N CYS A 260 20.69 10.68 20.44
CA CYS A 260 20.74 12.06 20.91
C CYS A 260 20.07 12.30 22.28
N LEU A 261 19.34 11.30 22.82
CA LEU A 261 18.77 11.39 24.16
C LEU A 261 19.90 11.45 25.19
N THR A 262 20.12 12.65 25.70
CA THR A 262 21.05 12.97 26.78
C THR A 262 20.28 13.69 27.90
N LYS A 263 20.79 13.64 29.13
CA LYS A 263 20.15 14.26 30.32
C LYS A 263 19.91 15.78 30.15
N THR A 264 20.56 16.40 29.18
CA THR A 264 20.49 17.84 28.85
C THR A 264 19.23 18.24 28.06
N VAL A 265 18.53 17.29 27.42
CA VAL A 265 17.36 17.60 26.60
C VAL A 265 16.16 17.89 27.50
N ARG A 266 15.86 19.18 27.70
CA ARG A 266 14.73 19.64 28.54
C ARG A 266 13.36 19.27 27.98
N ASN A 267 13.20 19.36 26.64
CA ASN A 267 11.94 19.04 25.97
C ASN A 267 12.19 18.01 24.85
N ARG A 268 12.12 16.73 25.24
CA ARG A 268 12.40 15.59 24.37
C ARG A 268 11.44 15.53 23.18
N LYS A 269 10.16 15.82 23.41
CA LYS A 269 9.13 15.88 22.37
C LYS A 269 9.42 16.94 21.31
N ALA A 270 9.70 18.18 21.73
CA ALA A 270 10.02 19.25 20.78
C ALA A 270 11.31 18.96 20.01
N PHE A 271 12.30 18.37 20.67
CA PHE A 271 13.55 17.97 20.04
C PHE A 271 13.34 16.90 18.97
N PHE A 272 12.56 15.85 19.26
CA PHE A 272 12.25 14.81 18.28
C PHE A 272 11.48 15.37 17.08
N MET A 273 10.48 16.21 17.32
CA MET A 273 9.78 16.91 16.24
C MET A 273 10.72 17.76 15.36
N GLY A 274 11.79 18.31 15.96
CA GLY A 274 12.86 18.98 15.22
C GLY A 274 13.60 18.04 14.28
N ILE A 275 14.02 16.87 14.77
CA ILE A 275 14.64 15.81 13.96
C ILE A 275 13.73 15.42 12.81
N LEU A 276 12.46 15.10 13.09
CA LEU A 276 11.49 14.68 12.08
C LEU A 276 11.30 15.74 10.98
N LYS A 277 11.22 17.02 11.34
CA LYS A 277 11.13 18.11 10.36
C LYS A 277 12.36 18.19 9.45
N ARG A 278 13.56 17.94 9.99
CA ARG A 278 14.79 17.89 9.17
C ARG A 278 14.74 16.70 8.21
N PHE A 279 14.39 15.50 8.69
CA PHE A 279 14.24 14.31 7.85
C PHE A 279 13.24 14.53 6.72
N ARG A 280 12.18 15.30 6.95
CA ARG A 280 11.23 15.65 5.89
C ARG A 280 11.82 16.58 4.84
N ALA A 281 12.76 17.45 5.21
CA ALA A 281 13.39 18.37 4.27
C ALA A 281 14.53 17.71 3.49
N THR A 282 15.22 16.74 4.10
CA THR A 282 16.39 16.07 3.52
C THR A 282 16.10 14.66 3.03
N ASP A 283 14.89 14.16 3.26
CA ASP A 283 14.47 12.77 3.03
C ASP A 283 15.38 11.74 3.73
N GLY A 284 16.01 12.12 4.84
CA GLY A 284 16.96 11.26 5.56
C GLY A 284 18.35 11.15 4.91
N ILE A 285 18.58 11.80 3.77
CA ILE A 285 19.91 11.94 3.17
C ILE A 285 20.59 13.11 3.89
N GLU A 286 21.59 12.86 4.73
CA GLU A 286 22.37 13.96 5.32
C GLU A 286 23.01 14.77 4.18
N PRO A 287 22.67 16.07 4.01
CA PRO A 287 23.48 16.90 3.14
C PRO A 287 24.85 17.04 3.80
N GLU A 288 25.93 16.72 3.09
CA GLU A 288 27.33 16.92 3.55
C GLU A 288 27.66 18.38 3.93
N ILE A 289 26.70 19.31 3.80
CA ILE A 289 26.89 20.75 3.84
C ILE A 289 26.76 21.34 5.26
N PHE A 290 26.36 20.57 6.26
CA PHE A 290 26.49 21.05 7.65
C PHE A 290 27.77 20.48 8.26
N PRO A 291 28.81 21.32 8.52
CA PRO A 291 29.94 20.85 9.31
C PRO A 291 29.36 20.31 10.62
N LYS A 292 29.68 19.05 10.94
CA LYS A 292 29.41 18.47 12.25
C LYS A 292 29.80 19.55 13.26
N ARG A 293 28.82 20.15 13.94
CA ARG A 293 29.10 21.20 14.94
C ARG A 293 30.18 20.62 15.82
N ASP A 294 31.38 21.19 15.75
CA ASP A 294 32.55 20.63 16.40
C ASP A 294 32.22 20.50 17.89
N ARG A 295 32.02 19.27 18.36
CA ARG A 295 31.46 18.96 19.69
C ARG A 295 32.56 19.07 20.77
N LYS A 296 33.41 20.08 20.67
CA LYS A 296 34.45 20.44 21.64
C LYS A 296 34.56 21.96 21.79
N ARG A 297 33.45 22.64 22.09
CA ARG A 297 33.57 23.94 22.75
C ARG A 297 33.71 23.68 24.25
N VAL A 298 34.93 23.36 24.64
CA VAL A 298 35.37 23.36 26.05
C VAL A 298 35.04 24.76 26.56
N MET A 299 34.04 24.87 27.45
CA MET A 299 33.83 26.10 28.21
C MET A 299 35.05 26.25 29.11
N GLN A 300 35.96 27.15 28.74
CA GLN A 300 36.94 27.62 29.71
C GLN A 300 36.21 28.53 30.71
N PRO A 301 36.40 28.35 32.02
CA PRO A 301 35.83 29.24 33.00
C PRO A 301 36.53 30.59 32.90
N HIS A 302 35.76 31.64 32.66
CA HIS A 302 36.25 33.00 32.89
C HIS A 302 36.52 33.16 34.39
N LYS A 303 37.79 33.42 34.72
CA LYS A 303 38.21 33.96 36.01
C LYS A 303 37.73 35.40 36.16
#